data_AF-A0A397F214-F1
#
_entry.id   AF-A0A397F214-F1
#
_cell.length_a   1.000
_cell.length_b   1.000
_cell.length_c   1.000
_cell.angle_alpha   90.00
_cell.angle_beta   90.00
_cell.angle_gamma   90.00
#
_symmetry.space_group_name_H-M   'P 1'
#
loop_
_entity.id
_entity.type
_entity.pdbx_description
1 polymer ?
#
loop_
_entity_poly.entity_id
_entity_poly.type
_entity_poly.pdbx_seq_one_letter_code
_entity_poly.pdbx_strand_id
1 'polypeptide(L)'
;AYDSRCDSFSGADLSALVREAGVSVLRESAEHSTELIILAKHFEQAFQTVFPSVSKADQKIFEKMKQNLRKSRKTLTAQDGDAKDADTPSPVVKDNDVSIAK
;
A
#
# COMPACT_ATOMS: atom_id res chain seq x y z
N ALA A 1 4.45 -5.00 -1.02
CA ALA A 1 4.52 -5.66 0.30
C ALA A 1 5.47 -6.84 0.16
N TYR A 2 6.31 -7.12 1.15
CA TYR A 2 7.30 -8.22 1.08
C TYR A 2 6.69 -9.60 1.40
N ASP A 3 5.44 -9.64 1.89
CA ASP A 3 4.66 -10.87 2.12
C ASP A 3 3.73 -11.13 0.93
N SER A 4 3.82 -12.33 0.35
CA SER A 4 3.01 -12.74 -0.82
C SER A 4 1.52 -12.83 -0.53
N ARG A 5 1.09 -12.96 0.74
CA ARG A 5 -0.33 -12.96 1.12
C ARG A 5 -1.00 -11.61 0.87
N CYS A 6 -0.21 -10.53 0.83
CA CYS A 6 -0.68 -9.19 0.49
C CYS A 6 -0.71 -8.93 -1.01
N ASP A 7 -0.42 -9.93 -1.85
CA ASP A 7 -0.57 -9.79 -3.29
C ASP A 7 -2.01 -9.47 -3.62
N SER A 8 -2.22 -8.43 -4.46
CA SER A 8 -3.55 -7.99 -4.88
C SER A 8 -4.36 -7.26 -3.81
N PHE A 9 -3.75 -6.93 -2.67
CA PHE A 9 -4.37 -6.04 -1.70
C PHE A 9 -4.39 -4.60 -2.24
N SER A 10 -5.52 -3.93 -2.05
CA SER A 10 -5.64 -2.48 -2.16
C SER A 10 -5.30 -1.80 -0.83
N GLY A 11 -5.31 -0.46 -0.81
CA GLY A 11 -5.16 0.30 0.43
C GLY A 11 -6.29 0.01 1.44
N ALA A 12 -7.49 -0.34 0.96
CA ALA A 12 -8.59 -0.71 1.83
C ALA A 12 -8.35 -2.06 2.52
N ASP A 13 -7.80 -3.04 1.79
CA ASP A 13 -7.51 -4.36 2.34
C ASP A 13 -6.41 -4.29 3.39
N LEU A 14 -5.36 -3.50 3.15
CA LEU A 14 -4.32 -3.25 4.14
C LEU A 14 -4.88 -2.56 5.40
N SER A 15 -5.80 -1.62 5.22
CA SER A 15 -6.47 -0.96 6.35
C SER A 15 -7.33 -1.95 7.14
N ALA A 16 -8.05 -2.83 6.45
CA ALA A 16 -8.83 -3.90 7.07
C ALA A 16 -7.94 -4.89 7.84
N LEU A 17 -6.78 -5.26 7.26
CA LEU A 17 -5.80 -6.15 7.88
C LEU A 17 -5.28 -5.60 9.21
N VAL A 18 -4.85 -4.33 9.23
CA VAL A 18 -4.37 -3.67 10.45
C VAL A 18 -5.49 -3.54 11.48
N ARG A 19 -6.70 -3.18 11.04
CA ARG A 19 -7.87 -3.11 11.92
C ARG A 19 -8.17 -4.46 12.57
N GLU A 20 -8.16 -5.54 11.79
CA GLU A 20 -8.47 -6.88 12.29
C GLU A 20 -7.39 -7.39 13.26
N ALA A 21 -6.11 -7.13 12.99
CA ALA A 21 -5.03 -7.41 13.92
C ALA A 21 -5.20 -6.65 15.25
N GLY A 22 -5.64 -5.39 15.20
CA GLY A 22 -5.96 -4.61 16.40
C GLY A 22 -7.16 -5.17 17.18
N VAL A 23 -8.23 -5.57 16.49
CA VAL A 23 -9.40 -6.21 17.12
C VAL A 23 -9.03 -7.53 17.77
N SER A 24 -8.14 -8.32 17.16
CA SER A 24 -7.61 -9.56 17.73
C SER A 24 -6.92 -9.32 19.09
N VAL A 25 -6.08 -8.28 19.21
CA VAL A 25 -5.48 -7.87 20.51
C VAL A 25 -6.54 -7.50 21.54
N LEU A 26 -7.56 -6.73 21.14
CA LEU A 26 -8.62 -6.31 22.06
C LEU A 26 -9.43 -7.49 22.59
N ARG A 27 -9.67 -8.51 21.74
CA ARG A 27 -10.35 -9.74 22.16
C ARG A 27 -9.49 -10.53 23.14
N GLU A 28 -8.19 -10.67 22.87
CA GLU A 28 -7.26 -11.33 23.78
C GLU A 28 -7.20 -10.64 25.14
N SER A 29 -7.07 -9.30 25.16
CA SER A 29 -6.99 -8.51 26.40
C SER A 29 -8.27 -8.56 27.24
N ALA A 30 -9.43 -8.72 26.59
CA ALA A 30 -10.71 -8.87 27.29
C ALA A 30 -10.85 -10.24 28.01
N GLU A 31 -10.22 -11.30 27.47
CA GLU A 31 -10.28 -12.65 28.03
C GLU A 31 -9.14 -12.93 29.02
N HIS A 32 -7.98 -12.34 28.75
CA HIS A 32 -6.75 -12.48 29.51
C HIS A 32 -6.22 -11.07 29.68
N SER A 33 -6.07 -10.55 30.91
CA SER A 33 -5.68 -9.15 31.14
C SER A 33 -4.25 -8.87 30.65
N THR A 34 -4.09 -8.75 29.32
CA THR A 34 -2.82 -8.62 28.59
C THR A 34 -2.64 -7.20 28.08
N GLU A 35 -1.39 -6.86 27.83
CA GLU A 35 -0.99 -5.59 27.25
C GLU A 35 -1.51 -5.43 25.81
N LEU A 36 -1.89 -4.20 25.43
CA LEU A 36 -2.46 -3.88 24.13
C LEU A 36 -1.37 -3.67 23.06
N ILE A 37 -0.65 -4.73 22.74
CA ILE A 37 0.44 -4.72 21.75
C ILE A 37 0.09 -5.62 20.56
N ILE A 38 0.12 -5.06 19.34
CA ILE A 38 -0.02 -5.84 18.12
C ILE A 38 1.30 -6.57 17.81
N LEU A 39 1.32 -7.87 18.10
CA LEU A 39 2.35 -8.84 17.72
C LEU A 39 2.05 -9.53 16.38
N ALA A 40 3.06 -10.20 15.81
CA ALA A 40 2.95 -10.94 14.55
C ALA A 40 1.82 -11.99 14.53
N LYS A 41 1.52 -12.63 15.67
CA LYS A 41 0.42 -13.60 15.79
C LYS A 41 -0.96 -13.00 15.45
N HIS A 42 -1.18 -11.72 15.71
CA HIS A 42 -2.47 -11.08 15.42
C HIS A 42 -2.62 -10.79 13.93
N PHE A 43 -1.51 -10.55 13.21
CA PHE A 43 -1.52 -10.52 11.75
C PHE A 43 -1.80 -11.90 11.17
N GLU A 44 -1.24 -12.96 11.75
CA GLU A 44 -1.55 -14.34 11.33
C GLU A 44 -3.06 -14.65 11.47
N GLN A 45 -3.69 -14.18 12.54
CA GLN A 45 -5.14 -14.28 12.69
C GLN A 45 -5.90 -13.41 11.68
N ALA A 46 -5.46 -12.17 11.47
CA ALA A 46 -6.09 -11.26 10.52
C ALA A 46 -6.05 -11.78 9.08
N PHE A 47 -4.97 -12.47 8.67
CA PHE A 47 -4.87 -13.09 7.35
C PHE A 47 -5.88 -14.21 7.09
N GLN A 48 -6.53 -14.75 8.13
CA GLN A 48 -7.56 -15.78 7.98
C GLN A 48 -8.92 -15.20 7.55
N THR A 49 -9.13 -13.89 7.74
CA THR A 49 -10.42 -13.23 7.50
C THR A 49 -10.33 -12.07 6.51
N VAL A 50 -9.14 -11.51 6.29
CA VAL A 50 -8.90 -10.43 5.32
C VAL A 50 -8.34 -11.00 4.02
N PHE A 51 -9.04 -10.71 2.93
CA PHE A 51 -8.75 -11.23 1.59
C PHE A 51 -8.52 -10.08 0.60
N PRO A 52 -7.78 -10.31 -0.51
CA PRO A 52 -7.58 -9.29 -1.52
C PRO A 52 -8.91 -8.89 -2.16
N SER A 53 -9.17 -7.59 -2.27
CA SER A 53 -10.37 -7.07 -2.96
C SER A 53 -10.17 -6.90 -4.45
N VAL A 54 -8.93 -6.87 -4.94
CA VAL A 54 -8.63 -6.62 -6.35
C VAL A 54 -8.30 -7.91 -7.07
N SER A 55 -9.09 -8.30 -8.07
CA SER A 55 -8.78 -9.50 -8.86
C SER A 55 -7.59 -9.25 -9.81
N LYS A 56 -6.97 -10.33 -10.31
CA LYS A 56 -5.93 -10.22 -11.35
C LYS A 56 -6.48 -9.66 -12.67
N ALA A 57 -7.77 -9.88 -12.95
CA ALA A 57 -8.42 -9.29 -14.11
C ALA A 57 -8.53 -7.76 -13.95
N ASP A 58 -8.98 -7.31 -12.78
CA ASP A 58 -9.10 -5.88 -12.48
C ASP A 58 -7.74 -5.19 -12.49
N GLN A 59 -6.69 -5.83 -11.96
CA GLN A 59 -5.32 -5.31 -12.05
C GLN A 59 -4.89 -5.03 -13.48
N LYS A 60 -5.17 -5.95 -14.42
CA LYS A 60 -4.84 -5.76 -15.84
C LYS A 60 -5.63 -4.59 -16.45
N ILE A 61 -6.90 -4.46 -16.07
CA ILE A 61 -7.76 -3.36 -16.52
C ILE A 61 -7.20 -2.01 -16.01
N PHE A 62 -6.91 -1.91 -14.71
CA PHE A 62 -6.36 -0.69 -14.11
C PHE A 62 -4.99 -0.33 -14.67
N GLU A 63 -4.11 -1.30 -14.92
CA GLU A 63 -2.80 -1.03 -15.53
C GLU A 63 -2.95 -0.54 -16.98
N LYS A 64 -3.88 -1.11 -17.77
CA LYS A 64 -4.19 -0.59 -19.11
C LYS A 64 -4.75 0.83 -19.07
N MET A 65 -5.66 1.11 -18.14
CA MET A 65 -6.19 2.46 -17.94
C MET A 65 -5.08 3.46 -17.59
N LYS A 66 -4.22 3.11 -16.63
CA LYS A 66 -3.05 3.91 -16.23
C LYS A 66 -2.12 4.19 -17.41
N GLN A 67 -1.83 3.20 -18.25
CA GLN A 67 -1.00 3.38 -19.43
C GLN A 67 -1.64 4.31 -20.46
N ASN A 68 -2.94 4.15 -20.72
CA ASN A 68 -3.68 5.00 -21.66
C ASN A 68 -3.71 6.45 -21.18
N LEU A 69 -4.05 6.69 -19.90
CA LEU A 69 -4.05 8.03 -19.31
C LEU A 69 -2.66 8.69 -19.39
N ARG A 70 -1.58 7.92 -19.16
CA ARG A 70 -0.21 8.42 -19.32
C ARG A 70 0.11 8.79 -20.78
N LYS A 71 -0.34 7.99 -21.75
CA LYS A 71 -0.13 8.26 -23.19
C LYS A 71 -0.92 9.50 -23.64
N SER A 72 -2.20 9.59 -23.29
CA SER A 72 -3.03 10.75 -23.62
C SER A 72 -2.52 12.04 -22.99
N ARG A 73 -1.94 11.99 -21.78
CA ARG A 73 -1.31 13.16 -21.16
C ARG A 73 -0.08 13.63 -21.94
N LYS A 74 0.72 12.70 -22.48
CA LYS A 74 1.89 13.03 -23.32
C LYS A 74 1.50 13.66 -24.65
N THR A 75 0.38 13.26 -25.25
CA THR A 75 -0.07 13.83 -26.52
C THR A 75 -0.62 15.25 -26.35
N LEU A 76 -1.25 15.56 -25.20
CA LEU A 76 -1.71 16.91 -24.89
C LEU A 76 -0.53 17.88 -24.66
N THR A 77 0.52 17.43 -23.96
CA THR A 77 1.72 18.26 -23.73
C THR A 77 2.64 18.39 -24.95
N ALA A 78 2.37 17.64 -26.03
CA ALA A 78 3.17 17.69 -27.26
C ALA A 78 2.56 18.61 -28.34
N GLN A 79 1.37 19.17 -28.10
CA GLN A 79 0.69 20.09 -29.03
C GLN A 79 0.91 21.57 -28.70
N ASP A 80 1.47 21.89 -27.52
CA ASP A 80 1.93 23.24 -27.17
C ASP A 80 3.47 23.29 -27.31
N GLY A 81 3.94 23.80 -28.45
CA GLY A 81 5.35 24.02 -28.70
C GLY A 81 5.94 25.15 -27.84
N ASP A 82 7.21 24.96 -27.46
CA ASP A 82 8.18 25.99 -27.08
C ASP A 82 7.84 26.87 -25.85
N ALA A 83 8.12 26.34 -24.65
CA ALA A 83 8.51 27.15 -23.49
C ALA A 83 9.45 26.35 -22.57
N LYS A 84 10.55 27.00 -22.22
CA LYS A 84 11.76 26.47 -21.60
C LYS A 84 11.58 25.97 -20.16
N ASP A 85 12.41 24.98 -19.82
CA ASP A 85 13.00 24.70 -18.51
C ASP A 85 12.11 24.68 -17.24
N ALA A 86 11.74 23.48 -16.81
CA ALA A 86 11.75 23.10 -15.39
C ALA A 86 11.72 21.56 -15.27
N ASP A 87 12.89 20.96 -15.34
CA ASP A 87 13.17 19.66 -14.73
C ASP A 87 12.82 19.75 -13.23
N THR A 88 11.61 19.31 -12.87
CA THR A 88 11.30 18.99 -11.47
C THR A 88 11.55 17.50 -11.31
N PRO A 89 12.65 17.10 -10.66
CA PRO A 89 12.89 15.69 -10.41
C PRO A 89 11.73 15.16 -9.58
N SER A 90 11.21 13.99 -9.98
CA SER A 90 10.33 13.19 -9.13
C SER A 90 10.94 13.12 -7.73
N PRO A 91 10.17 13.22 -6.63
CA PRO A 91 10.76 13.20 -5.30
C PRO A 91 11.47 11.86 -5.12
N VAL A 92 12.80 11.92 -5.16
CA VAL A 92 13.68 10.85 -4.71
C VAL A 92 13.40 10.72 -3.23
N VAL A 93 12.62 9.71 -2.86
CA VAL A 93 12.55 9.23 -1.48
C VAL A 93 13.97 8.82 -1.11
N LYS A 94 14.65 9.68 -0.34
CA LYS A 94 15.92 9.33 0.28
C LYS A 94 15.61 8.31 1.36
N ASP A 95 16.16 7.11 1.21
CA ASP A 95 16.27 6.13 2.28
C ASP A 95 16.94 6.83 3.48
N ASN A 96 16.18 7.02 4.55
CA ASN A 96 16.69 7.65 5.75
C ASN A 96 17.35 6.56 6.60
N ASP A 97 18.67 6.48 6.48
CA ASP A 97 19.54 5.65 7.30
C ASP A 97 19.52 6.18 8.74
N VAL A 98 18.75 5.52 9.63
CA VAL A 98 18.81 5.80 11.07
C VAL A 98 20.06 5.12 11.61
N SER A 99 21.16 5.86 11.57
CA SER A 99 22.37 5.52 12.31
C SER A 99 22.11 5.69 13.81
N ILE A 100 22.12 4.57 14.55
CA ILE A 100 22.21 4.54 16.00
C ILE A 100 23.63 4.94 16.41
N ALA A 101 23.73 5.99 17.24
CA ALA A 101 24.90 6.33 18.04
C ALA A 101 24.33 6.90 19.36
N LYS A 102 24.65 6.45 20.57
CA LYS A 102 25.73 5.64 21.14
C LYS A 102 25.14 4.76 22.25
#